data_AF-A0A1D7UWN4-F1
#
_entry.id   AF-A0A1D7UWN4-F1
#
_cell.length_a   1.000
_cell.length_b   1.000
_cell.length_c   1.000
_cell.angle_alpha   90.00
_cell.angle_beta   90.00
_cell.angle_gamma   90.00
#
_symmetry.space_group_name_H-M   'P 1'
#
loop_
_entity.id
_entity.type
_entity.pdbx_description
1 polymer ?
#
loop_
_entity_poly.entity_id
_entity_poly.type
_entity_poly.pdbx_seq_one_letter_code
_entity_poly.pdbx_strand_id
1 'polypeptide(L)'
;MESYEFNQDENREFLSLSKALKLASLSFFSLSGVSFFSAFVSNDTGKLMLYLIPGILFLLIGIWSYSAGISFKRITETKGEDLDYLRIGLRSLKVHFWIQISFGFFAILFLLGGAILTLVS
;
A
#
# COMPACT_ATOMS: atom_id res chain seq x y z
N MET A 1 -11.49 36.46 -8.80
CA MET A 1 -10.31 35.73 -8.26
C MET A 1 -10.85 34.39 -7.82
N GLU A 2 -10.54 33.32 -8.54
CA GLU A 2 -10.97 31.98 -8.12
C GLU A 2 -10.30 31.67 -6.78
N SER A 3 -11.13 31.49 -5.76
CA SER A 3 -10.69 31.03 -4.45
C SER A 3 -10.09 29.64 -4.64
N TYR A 4 -8.86 29.41 -4.19
CA TYR A 4 -8.40 28.05 -3.99
C TYR A 4 -9.43 27.31 -3.10
N GLU A 5 -9.78 26.07 -3.45
CA GLU A 5 -10.70 25.26 -2.65
C GLU A 5 -10.12 24.89 -1.28
N PHE A 6 -8.78 24.77 -1.21
CA PHE A 6 -8.04 24.42 -0.01
C PHE A 6 -7.08 25.53 0.41
N ASN A 7 -6.93 25.73 1.72
CA ASN A 7 -5.99 26.68 2.30
C ASN A 7 -4.53 26.16 2.19
N GLN A 8 -3.55 26.99 2.59
CA GLN A 8 -2.14 26.60 2.50
C GLN A 8 -1.76 25.46 3.44
N ASP A 9 -2.41 25.32 4.58
CA ASP A 9 -2.14 24.27 5.57
C ASP A 9 -2.68 22.91 5.08
N GLU A 10 -3.88 22.87 4.52
CA GLU A 10 -4.48 21.68 3.89
C GLU A 10 -3.61 21.17 2.71
N ASN A 11 -3.11 22.09 1.88
CA ASN A 11 -2.17 21.74 0.80
C ASN A 11 -0.86 21.13 1.33
N ARG A 12 -0.35 21.61 2.47
CA ARG A 12 0.83 21.02 3.12
C ARG A 12 0.54 19.61 3.64
N GLU A 13 -0.66 19.36 4.17
CA GLU A 13 -1.07 18.03 4.60
C GLU A 13 -1.16 17.04 3.43
N PHE A 14 -1.78 17.43 2.30
CA PHE A 14 -1.84 16.58 1.10
C PHE A 14 -0.44 16.26 0.57
N LEU A 15 0.48 17.23 0.59
CA LEU A 15 1.87 17.01 0.19
C LEU A 15 2.59 16.06 1.15
N SER A 16 2.35 16.18 2.46
CA SER A 16 2.89 15.28 3.49
C SER A 16 2.40 13.84 3.27
N LEU A 17 1.10 13.68 3.05
CA LEU A 17 0.48 12.38 2.77
C LEU A 17 1.01 11.77 1.46
N SER A 18 1.18 12.58 0.42
CA SER A 18 1.82 12.16 -0.84
C SER A 18 3.22 11.59 -0.60
N LYS A 19 4.04 12.28 0.20
CA LYS A 19 5.40 11.82 0.55
C LYS A 19 5.36 10.52 1.32
N ALA A 20 4.50 10.40 2.33
CA ALA A 20 4.36 9.19 3.12
C ALA A 20 3.95 7.98 2.26
N LEU A 21 2.99 8.16 1.34
CA LEU A 21 2.53 7.10 0.43
C LEU A 21 3.59 6.66 -0.57
N LYS A 22 4.39 7.60 -1.09
CA LYS A 22 5.53 7.27 -1.96
C LYS A 22 6.62 6.54 -1.20
N LEU A 23 6.87 6.90 0.05
CA LEU A 23 7.83 6.19 0.91
C LEU A 23 7.33 4.77 1.21
N ALA A 24 6.05 4.61 1.55
CA ALA A 24 5.43 3.29 1.75
C ALA A 24 5.53 2.43 0.48
N SER A 25 5.26 3.02 -0.70
CA SER A 25 5.43 2.36 -1.99
C SER A 25 6.86 1.82 -2.19
N LEU A 26 7.87 2.64 -1.89
CA LEU A 26 9.27 2.22 -1.97
C LEU A 26 9.55 1.02 -1.07
N SER A 27 9.08 1.04 0.18
CA SER A 27 9.22 -0.09 1.11
C SER A 27 8.57 -1.36 0.56
N PHE A 28 7.37 -1.28 0.00
CA PHE A 28 6.69 -2.42 -0.60
C PHE A 28 7.42 -2.95 -1.85
N PHE A 29 7.98 -2.07 -2.68
CA PHE A 29 8.82 -2.49 -3.81
C PHE A 29 10.11 -3.19 -3.35
N SER A 30 10.75 -2.71 -2.28
CA SER A 30 11.90 -3.40 -1.70
C SER A 30 11.53 -4.79 -1.18
N LEU A 31 10.40 -4.93 -0.46
CA LEU A 31 9.91 -6.23 0.02
C LEU A 31 9.55 -7.18 -1.13
N SER A 32 8.95 -6.66 -2.20
CA SER A 32 8.68 -7.42 -3.42
C SER A 32 9.99 -7.94 -4.05
N GLY A 33 11.00 -7.07 -4.17
CA GLY A 33 12.33 -7.44 -4.67
C GLY A 33 13.02 -8.52 -3.84
N VAL A 34 13.00 -8.39 -2.51
CA VAL A 34 13.54 -9.42 -1.58
C VAL A 34 12.80 -10.75 -1.75
N SER A 35 11.48 -10.72 -1.90
CA SER A 35 10.66 -11.91 -2.07
C SER A 35 10.97 -12.62 -3.39
N PHE A 36 11.06 -11.88 -4.50
CA PHE A 36 11.44 -12.46 -5.80
C PHE A 36 12.87 -12.96 -5.84
N PHE A 37 13.80 -12.24 -5.21
CA PHE A 37 15.18 -12.71 -5.07
C PHE A 37 15.25 -14.01 -4.26
N SER A 38 14.47 -14.09 -3.18
CA SER A 38 14.37 -15.30 -2.34
C SER A 38 13.76 -16.48 -3.10
N ALA A 39 12.76 -16.24 -3.96
CA ALA A 39 12.21 -17.24 -4.86
C ALA A 39 13.26 -17.75 -5.87
N PHE A 40 14.07 -16.84 -6.42
CA PHE A 40 15.13 -17.16 -7.39
C PHE A 40 16.28 -17.96 -6.78
N VAL A 41 16.69 -17.65 -5.54
CA VAL A 41 17.77 -18.34 -4.83
C VAL A 41 17.31 -19.66 -4.19
N SER A 42 15.99 -19.89 -4.07
CA SER A 42 15.48 -21.11 -3.46
C SER A 42 15.69 -22.33 -4.36
N ASN A 43 16.44 -23.32 -3.86
CA ASN A 43 16.60 -24.63 -4.49
C ASN A 43 15.42 -25.59 -4.25
N ASP A 44 14.41 -25.14 -3.49
CA ASP A 44 13.25 -25.94 -3.11
C ASP A 44 12.01 -25.42 -3.85
N THR A 45 11.57 -26.16 -4.85
CA THR A 45 10.42 -25.81 -5.68
C THR A 45 9.13 -25.71 -4.84
N GLY A 46 9.05 -26.43 -3.71
CA GLY A 46 7.92 -26.35 -2.78
C GLY A 46 7.84 -25.01 -2.05
N LYS A 47 8.97 -24.33 -1.84
CA LYS A 47 9.02 -23.01 -1.18
C LYS A 47 8.87 -21.84 -2.15
N LEU A 48 8.93 -22.11 -3.46
CA LEU A 48 8.85 -21.10 -4.50
C LEU A 48 7.54 -20.29 -4.40
N MET A 49 6.41 -20.96 -4.15
CA MET A 49 5.11 -20.31 -3.95
C MET A 49 5.06 -19.43 -2.69
N LEU A 50 5.78 -19.81 -1.63
CA LEU A 50 5.85 -19.04 -0.39
C LEU A 50 6.53 -17.68 -0.58
N TYR A 51 7.38 -17.54 -1.59
CA TYR A 51 8.08 -16.29 -1.89
C TYR A 51 7.44 -15.51 -3.05
N LEU A 52 6.95 -16.20 -4.08
CA LEU A 52 6.30 -15.55 -5.22
C LEU A 52 5.00 -14.84 -4.83
N ILE A 53 4.13 -15.51 -4.07
CA ILE A 53 2.81 -14.97 -3.75
C ILE A 53 2.94 -13.66 -2.94
N PRO A 54 3.72 -13.59 -1.84
CA PRO A 54 3.97 -12.33 -1.15
C PRO A 54 4.65 -11.30 -2.03
N GLY A 55 5.61 -11.70 -2.88
CA GLY A 55 6.31 -10.80 -3.80
C GLY A 55 5.35 -10.06 -4.74
N ILE A 56 4.39 -10.77 -5.32
CA ILE A 56 3.35 -10.19 -6.19
C ILE A 56 2.43 -9.27 -5.38
N LEU A 57 1.99 -9.69 -4.20
CA LEU A 57 1.12 -8.88 -3.35
C LEU A 57 1.79 -7.57 -2.93
N PHE A 58 3.04 -7.61 -2.49
CA PHE A 58 3.80 -6.41 -2.16
C PHE A 58 3.97 -5.49 -3.37
N LEU A 59 4.20 -6.04 -4.56
CA LEU A 59 4.29 -5.24 -5.79
C LEU A 59 2.99 -4.48 -6.05
N LEU A 60 1.84 -5.16 -5.98
CA LEU A 60 0.52 -4.55 -6.21
C LEU A 60 0.21 -3.46 -5.18
N ILE A 61 0.48 -3.72 -3.90
CA ILE A 61 0.31 -2.77 -2.81
C ILE A 61 1.23 -1.54 -3.02
N GLY A 62 2.47 -1.77 -3.45
CA GLY A 62 3.41 -0.71 -3.80
C GLY A 62 2.91 0.17 -4.95
N ILE A 63 2.38 -0.42 -6.02
CA ILE A 63 1.79 0.31 -7.16
C ILE A 63 0.60 1.16 -6.71
N TRP A 64 -0.30 0.60 -5.90
CA TRP A 64 -1.44 1.36 -5.37
C TRP A 64 -1.02 2.51 -4.48
N SER A 65 -0.06 2.30 -3.57
CA SER A 65 0.47 3.36 -2.69
C SER A 65 1.08 4.49 -3.51
N TYR A 66 1.83 4.15 -4.56
CA TYR A 66 2.42 5.15 -5.46
C TYR A 66 1.36 5.97 -6.19
N SER A 67 0.34 5.29 -6.74
CA SER A 67 -0.78 5.92 -7.45
C SER A 67 -1.57 6.87 -6.54
N ALA A 68 -1.85 6.46 -5.30
CA ALA A 68 -2.47 7.32 -4.29
C ALA A 68 -1.58 8.52 -3.98
N GLY A 69 -0.28 8.32 -3.79
CA GLY A 69 0.69 9.39 -3.55
C GLY A 69 0.76 10.41 -4.71
N ILE A 70 0.67 9.97 -5.96
CA ILE A 70 0.56 10.88 -7.12
C ILE A 70 -0.72 11.69 -7.07
N SER A 71 -1.85 11.06 -6.74
CA SER A 71 -3.16 11.73 -6.68
C SER A 71 -3.16 12.87 -5.66
N PHE A 72 -2.62 12.64 -4.45
CA PHE A 72 -2.49 13.69 -3.44
C PHE A 72 -1.52 14.81 -3.82
N LYS A 73 -0.47 14.51 -4.60
CA LYS A 73 0.41 15.56 -5.13
C LYS A 73 -0.33 16.45 -6.13
N ARG A 74 -1.17 15.86 -6.99
CA ARG A 74 -1.92 16.60 -8.01
C ARG A 74 -2.91 17.60 -7.43
N ILE A 75 -3.55 17.30 -6.29
CA ILE A 75 -4.40 18.25 -5.54
C ILE A 75 -3.69 19.59 -5.30
N THR A 76 -2.38 19.57 -5.05
CA THR A 76 -1.59 20.79 -4.77
C THR A 76 -1.08 21.50 -6.04
N GLU A 77 -1.17 20.84 -7.20
CA GLU A 77 -0.62 21.31 -8.47
C GLU A 77 -1.71 21.78 -9.44
N THR A 78 -2.96 21.34 -9.26
CA THR A 78 -4.14 21.78 -10.02
C THR A 78 -4.89 22.90 -9.31
N LYS A 79 -5.69 23.67 -10.05
CA LYS A 79 -6.66 24.60 -9.49
C LYS A 79 -8.01 24.31 -10.12
N GLY A 80 -9.03 24.09 -9.29
CA GLY A 80 -10.41 23.87 -9.75
C GLY A 80 -10.80 22.42 -10.05
N GLU A 81 -9.88 21.45 -9.90
CA GLU A 81 -10.18 20.00 -9.93
C GLU A 81 -9.83 19.31 -8.60
N ASP A 82 -9.62 20.09 -7.54
CA ASP A 82 -8.92 19.63 -6.33
C ASP A 82 -9.80 18.65 -5.52
N LEU A 83 -11.11 18.87 -5.50
CA LEU A 83 -12.11 17.93 -4.94
C LEU A 83 -12.15 16.57 -5.65
N ASP A 84 -11.96 16.52 -6.97
CA ASP A 84 -11.99 15.26 -7.72
C ASP A 84 -10.74 14.43 -7.42
N TYR A 85 -9.56 15.06 -7.41
CA TYR A 85 -8.32 14.40 -7.00
C TYR A 85 -8.36 13.97 -5.53
N LEU A 86 -8.97 14.75 -4.64
CA LEU A 86 -9.18 14.37 -3.24
C LEU A 86 -10.07 13.13 -3.13
N ARG A 87 -11.21 13.11 -3.84
CA ARG A 87 -12.14 11.97 -3.82
C ARG A 87 -11.49 10.71 -4.38
N ILE A 88 -10.71 10.82 -5.44
CA ILE A 88 -9.93 9.71 -6.02
C ILE A 88 -8.88 9.21 -5.02
N GLY A 89 -8.11 10.13 -4.43
CA GLY A 89 -7.08 9.81 -3.42
C GLY A 89 -7.66 9.10 -2.20
N LEU A 90 -8.74 9.64 -1.61
CA LEU A 90 -9.43 9.07 -0.46
C LEU A 90 -10.08 7.72 -0.77
N ARG A 91 -10.69 7.56 -1.95
CA ARG A 91 -11.26 6.27 -2.37
C ARG A 91 -10.16 5.21 -2.49
N SER A 92 -9.03 5.57 -3.09
CA SER A 92 -7.86 4.68 -3.19
C SER A 92 -7.33 4.30 -1.80
N LEU A 93 -7.19 5.28 -0.91
CA LEU A 93 -6.73 5.09 0.46
C LEU A 93 -7.68 4.19 1.27
N LYS A 94 -8.99 4.40 1.15
CA LYS A 94 -10.00 3.58 1.81
C LYS A 94 -9.93 2.13 1.36
N VAL A 95 -9.80 1.89 0.05
CA VAL A 95 -9.63 0.52 -0.48
C VAL A 95 -8.33 -0.09 0.03
N HIS A 96 -7.24 0.67 0.05
CA HIS A 96 -5.94 0.23 0.55
C HIS A 96 -6.02 -0.23 2.01
N PHE A 97 -6.60 0.60 2.89
CA PHE A 97 -6.79 0.23 4.30
C PHE A 97 -7.73 -0.95 4.48
N TRP A 98 -8.81 -1.06 3.69
CA TRP A 98 -9.71 -2.22 3.77
C TRP A 98 -9.02 -3.53 3.37
N ILE A 99 -8.19 -3.50 2.32
CA ILE A 99 -7.37 -4.64 1.92
C ILE A 99 -6.38 -4.98 3.04
N GLN A 100 -5.68 -3.99 3.59
CA GLN A 100 -4.71 -4.21 4.66
C GLN A 100 -5.37 -4.76 5.94
N ILE A 101 -6.53 -4.23 6.34
CA ILE A 101 -7.31 -4.74 7.47
C ILE A 101 -7.74 -6.18 7.22
N SER A 102 -8.22 -6.49 6.01
CA SER A 102 -8.64 -7.85 5.66
C SER A 102 -7.48 -8.83 5.71
N PHE A 103 -6.35 -8.50 5.08
CA PHE A 103 -5.14 -9.33 5.13
C PHE A 103 -4.60 -9.47 6.56
N GLY A 104 -4.58 -8.39 7.34
CA GLY A 104 -4.16 -8.41 8.75
C GLY A 104 -5.06 -9.32 9.60
N PHE A 105 -6.37 -9.25 9.42
CA PHE A 105 -7.33 -10.11 10.10
C PHE A 105 -7.13 -11.59 9.74
N PHE A 106 -6.99 -11.92 8.46
CA PHE A 106 -6.70 -13.29 8.02
C PHE A 106 -5.34 -13.80 8.51
N ALA A 107 -4.31 -12.95 8.55
CA ALA A 107 -3.00 -13.30 9.10
C ALA A 107 -3.09 -13.64 10.60
N ILE A 108 -3.83 -12.85 11.39
CA ILE A 108 -4.06 -13.15 12.82
C ILE A 108 -4.79 -14.48 12.98
N LEU A 109 -5.86 -14.73 12.22
CA LEU A 109 -6.59 -16.00 12.27
C LEU A 109 -5.70 -17.19 11.92
N PHE A 110 -4.86 -17.05 10.89
CA PHE A 110 -3.93 -18.09 10.48
C PHE A 110 -2.88 -18.38 11.55
N LEU A 111 -2.28 -17.34 12.15
CA LEU A 111 -1.31 -17.50 13.24
C LEU A 111 -1.92 -18.15 14.48
N LEU A 112 -3.14 -17.75 14.86
CA LEU A 112 -3.86 -18.36 15.98
C LEU A 112 -4.19 -19.84 15.69
N GLY A 113 -4.68 -20.15 14.49
CA GLY A 113 -4.96 -21.53 14.08
C GLY A 113 -3.72 -22.41 14.08
N GLY A 114 -2.60 -21.89 13.54
CA GLY A 114 -1.31 -22.56 13.56
C GLY A 114 -0.81 -22.81 14.99
N ALA A 115 -0.88 -21.80 15.86
CA ALA A 115 -0.46 -21.91 17.26
C ALA A 115 -1.28 -22.98 18.03
N ILE A 116 -2.61 -23.02 17.82
CA ILE A 116 -3.47 -24.04 18.43
C ILE A 116 -3.09 -25.43 17.93
N LEU A 117 -2.91 -25.62 16.62
CA LEU A 117 -2.51 -26.90 16.05
C LEU A 117 -1.18 -27.40 16.64
N THR A 118 -0.19 -26.52 16.81
CA THR A 118 1.10 -26.89 17.40
C THR A 118 1.04 -27.22 18.89
N LEU A 119 0.06 -26.67 19.63
CA LEU A 119 -0.12 -26.96 21.06
C LEU A 119 -0.88 -28.26 21.31
N VAL A 120 -1.67 -28.72 20.34
CA VAL A 120 -2.52 -29.92 20.45
C VAL A 120 -1.88 -31.16 19.81
N SER A 121 -0.89 -30.98 18.92
CA SER A 121 -0.06 -32.05 18.36
C SER A 121 1.06 -32.49 19.30
#